data_AF-A0A1I2CR56-F1
#
_entry.id   AF-A0A1I2CR56-F1
#
_cell.length_a   1.000
_cell.length_b   1.000
_cell.length_c   1.000
_cell.angle_alpha   90.00
_cell.angle_beta   90.00
_cell.angle_gamma   90.00
#
_symmetry.space_group_name_H-M   'P 1'
#
loop_
_entity.id
_entity.type
_entity.pdbx_description
1 polymer ?
#
loop_
_entity_poly.entity_id
_entity_poly.type
_entity_poly.pdbx_seq_one_letter_code
_entity_poly.pdbx_strand_id
1 'polypeptide(L)'
;MLSPTQINQIADKINSKVDLPLLGENQEKQLFMTVINQIANLLSTTMPKQYQAMLNDPKQGIETNEANKIGNELMQQITSKVNMGMLGSVGKSIATSFVETIVAGLQKGGKI
;
A
#
# COMPACT_ATOMS: atom_id res chain seq x y z
N MET A 1 -6.19 4.52 11.06
CA MET A 1 -6.75 3.69 9.98
C MET A 1 -6.68 4.55 8.72
N LEU A 2 -6.30 3.98 7.56
CA LEU A 2 -6.33 4.74 6.31
C LEU A 2 -7.78 5.14 6.01
N SER A 3 -8.00 6.39 5.60
CA SER A 3 -9.32 6.84 5.18
C SER A 3 -9.73 6.19 3.85
N PRO A 4 -11.05 6.05 3.56
CA PRO A 4 -11.51 5.57 2.26
C PRO A 4 -10.93 6.38 1.08
N THR A 5 -10.74 7.69 1.26
CA THR A 5 -10.10 8.55 0.27
C THR A 5 -8.65 8.17 0.01
N GLN A 6 -7.86 7.94 1.06
CA GLN A 6 -6.46 7.49 0.92
C GLN A 6 -6.38 6.10 0.27
N ILE A 7 -7.30 5.20 0.62
CA ILE A 7 -7.37 3.87 -0.01
C ILE A 7 -7.62 3.99 -1.51
N ASN A 8 -8.55 4.86 -1.93
CA ASN A 8 -8.81 5.12 -3.34
C ASN A 8 -7.60 5.78 -4.03
N GLN A 9 -6.94 6.75 -3.41
CA GLN A 9 -5.74 7.39 -3.98
C GLN A 9 -4.60 6.39 -4.17
N ILE A 10 -4.38 5.50 -3.21
CA ILE A 10 -3.41 4.42 -3.32
C ILE A 10 -3.82 3.45 -4.45
N ALA A 11 -5.11 3.12 -4.56
CA ALA A 11 -5.60 2.27 -5.64
C ALA A 11 -5.41 2.88 -7.02
N ASP A 12 -5.71 4.17 -7.21
CA ASP A 12 -5.50 4.86 -8.48
C ASP A 12 -3.99 4.94 -8.83
N LYS A 13 -3.12 5.20 -7.84
CA LYS A 13 -1.67 5.17 -8.03
C LYS A 13 -1.13 3.78 -8.39
N ILE A 14 -1.67 2.73 -7.80
CA ILE A 14 -1.26 1.35 -8.13
C ILE A 14 -1.78 0.98 -9.52
N ASN A 15 -3.03 1.31 -9.85
CA ASN A 15 -3.64 1.05 -11.16
C ASN A 15 -2.91 1.76 -12.31
N SER A 16 -2.28 2.91 -12.05
CA SER A 16 -1.45 3.60 -13.04
C SER A 16 -0.03 3.02 -13.20
N LYS A 17 0.41 2.17 -12.25
CA LYS A 17 1.73 1.52 -12.26
C LYS A 17 1.69 0.05 -12.67
N VAL A 18 0.59 -0.64 -12.34
CA VAL A 18 0.37 -2.06 -12.59
C VAL A 18 -0.74 -2.15 -13.61
N ASP A 19 -0.39 -2.57 -14.82
CA ASP A 19 -1.32 -2.83 -15.92
C ASP A 19 -1.47 -4.34 -16.11
N LEU A 20 -2.71 -4.84 -16.12
CA LEU A 20 -3.06 -6.25 -16.28
C LEU A 20 -3.77 -6.47 -17.61
N PRO A 21 -3.02 -6.69 -18.70
CA PRO A 21 -3.55 -6.77 -20.06
C PRO A 21 -4.52 -7.94 -20.32
N LEU A 22 -4.73 -8.84 -19.35
CA LEU A 22 -5.62 -10.01 -19.44
C LEU A 22 -6.99 -9.79 -18.77
N LEU A 23 -7.19 -8.70 -18.04
CA LEU A 23 -8.46 -8.33 -17.41
C LEU A 23 -8.96 -7.02 -18.05
N GLY A 24 -10.28 -6.85 -18.20
CA GLY A 24 -10.81 -5.54 -18.57
C GLY A 24 -10.63 -4.53 -17.43
N GLU A 25 -10.38 -3.25 -17.73
CA GLU A 25 -10.04 -2.21 -16.73
C GLU A 25 -10.97 -2.18 -15.50
N ASN A 26 -12.27 -2.44 -15.68
CA ASN A 26 -13.22 -2.47 -14.56
C ASN A 26 -13.06 -3.70 -13.64
N GLN A 27 -12.76 -4.87 -14.19
CA GLN A 27 -12.49 -6.07 -13.41
C GLN A 27 -11.13 -5.98 -12.72
N GLU A 28 -10.18 -5.35 -13.40
CA GLU A 28 -8.85 -5.04 -12.88
C GLU A 28 -8.92 -4.15 -11.64
N LYS A 29 -9.67 -3.04 -11.74
CA LYS A 29 -9.90 -2.11 -10.63
C LYS A 29 -10.55 -2.78 -9.43
N GLN A 30 -11.53 -3.67 -9.64
CA GLN A 30 -12.16 -4.41 -8.55
C GLN A 30 -11.17 -5.35 -7.85
N LEU A 31 -10.35 -6.05 -8.62
CA LEU A 31 -9.31 -6.93 -8.09
C LEU A 31 -8.28 -6.15 -7.28
N PHE A 32 -7.81 -5.01 -7.80
CA PHE A 32 -6.92 -4.10 -7.09
C PHE A 32 -7.55 -3.61 -5.79
N MET A 33 -8.80 -3.17 -5.82
CA MET A 33 -9.51 -2.76 -4.60
C MET A 33 -9.59 -3.88 -3.57
N THR A 34 -9.84 -5.13 -3.98
CA THR A 34 -9.87 -6.26 -3.04
C THR A 34 -8.52 -6.45 -2.35
N VAL A 35 -7.43 -6.48 -3.12
CA VAL A 35 -6.07 -6.68 -2.58
C VAL A 35 -5.66 -5.50 -1.70
N ILE A 36 -5.90 -4.28 -2.15
CA ILE A 36 -5.57 -3.06 -1.40
C ILE A 36 -6.38 -2.99 -0.11
N ASN A 37 -7.67 -3.37 -0.13
CA ASN A 37 -8.48 -3.43 1.09
C ASN A 37 -7.95 -4.49 2.07
N GLN A 38 -7.50 -5.65 1.58
CA GLN A 38 -6.87 -6.66 2.44
C GLN A 38 -5.59 -6.12 3.07
N ILE A 39 -4.74 -5.45 2.29
CA ILE A 39 -3.51 -4.83 2.80
C ILE A 39 -3.83 -3.68 3.77
N ALA A 40 -4.82 -2.84 3.48
CA ALA A 40 -5.24 -1.74 4.33
C ALA A 40 -5.83 -2.23 5.67
N ASN A 41 -6.59 -3.32 5.66
CA ASN A 41 -7.09 -3.97 6.87
C ASN A 41 -5.97 -4.63 7.68
N LEU A 42 -4.98 -5.22 7.00
CA LEU A 42 -3.78 -5.70 7.67
C LEU A 42 -3.03 -4.55 8.35
N LEU A 43 -2.85 -3.43 7.65
CA LEU A 43 -2.22 -2.23 8.20
C LEU A 43 -2.95 -1.65 9.40
N SER A 44 -4.28 -1.59 9.36
CA SER A 44 -5.06 -1.01 10.46
C SER A 44 -4.87 -1.77 11.77
N THR A 45 -4.54 -3.06 11.69
CA THR A 45 -4.32 -3.95 12.84
C THR A 45 -2.85 -4.12 13.22
N THR A 46 -1.92 -3.90 12.30
CA THR A 46 -0.48 -4.18 12.51
C THR A 46 0.40 -2.93 12.58
N MET A 47 -0.01 -1.83 11.96
CA MET A 47 0.80 -0.61 11.91
C MET A 47 0.64 0.20 13.20
N PRO A 48 1.74 0.53 13.90
CA PRO A 48 1.74 1.44 15.04
C PRO A 48 1.00 2.76 14.75
N LYS A 49 0.21 3.24 15.72
CA LYS A 49 -0.59 4.48 15.59
C LYS A 49 0.25 5.70 15.19
N GLN A 50 1.52 5.76 15.62
CA GLN A 50 2.44 6.84 15.28
C GLN A 50 2.66 6.97 13.76
N TYR A 51 2.82 5.86 13.04
CA TYR A 51 3.02 5.89 11.59
C TYR A 51 1.73 6.27 10.87
N GLN A 52 0.57 5.91 11.42
CA GLN A 52 -0.72 6.35 10.87
C GLN A 52 -0.90 7.87 11.01
N ALA A 53 -0.42 8.48 12.09
CA ALA A 53 -0.44 9.94 12.24
C ALA A 53 0.48 10.63 11.23
N MET A 54 1.67 10.07 10.97
CA MET A 54 2.63 10.58 9.99
C MET A 54 2.09 10.57 8.56
N LEU A 55 1.33 9.54 8.19
CA LEU A 55 0.65 9.49 6.87
C LEU A 55 -0.40 10.60 6.66
N ASN A 56 -0.91 11.18 7.76
CA ASN A 56 -1.88 12.27 7.72
C ASN A 56 -1.25 13.66 7.88
N ASP A 57 0.00 13.74 8.36
CA ASP A 57 0.74 14.99 8.52
C ASP A 57 2.19 14.83 7.98
N PRO A 58 2.43 15.24 6.71
CA PRO A 58 3.74 15.19 6.07
C PRO A 58 4.86 15.90 6.83
N LYS A 59 4.53 16.85 7.73
CA LYS A 59 5.52 17.57 8.53
C LYS A 59 6.10 16.71 9.65
N GLN A 60 5.40 15.65 10.04
CA GLN A 60 5.84 14.68 11.05
C GLN A 60 6.52 13.45 10.45
N GLY A 61 6.75 13.43 9.13
CA GLY A 61 7.40 12.32 8.45
C GLY A 61 8.82 12.05 8.95
N ILE A 62 9.30 10.85 8.64
CA ILE A 62 10.58 10.29 9.11
C ILE A 62 11.64 10.29 8.01
N GLU A 63 12.88 9.98 8.40
CA GLU A 63 14.01 9.86 7.48
C GLU A 63 13.84 8.66 6.54
N THR A 64 14.38 8.79 5.32
CA THR A 64 14.23 7.79 4.24
C THR A 64 14.65 6.38 4.67
N ASN A 65 15.75 6.26 5.41
CA ASN A 65 16.24 4.96 5.88
C ASN A 65 15.28 4.29 6.87
N GLU A 66 14.60 5.07 7.70
CA GLU A 66 13.62 4.57 8.66
C GLU A 66 12.32 4.18 7.96
N ALA A 67 11.85 5.01 7.03
CA ALA A 67 10.71 4.69 6.17
C ALA A 67 10.93 3.38 5.39
N ASN A 68 12.14 3.17 4.84
CA ASN A 68 12.48 1.94 4.12
C ASN A 68 12.48 0.70 5.03
N LYS A 69 12.93 0.82 6.29
CA LYS A 69 12.85 -0.30 7.27
C LYS A 69 11.39 -0.69 7.52
N ILE A 70 10.53 0.29 7.76
CA ILE A 70 9.08 0.07 7.95
C ILE A 70 8.48 -0.57 6.68
N GLY A 71 8.86 -0.08 5.50
CA GLY A 71 8.43 -0.67 4.22
C GLY A 71 8.79 -2.15 4.10
N ASN A 72 10.02 -2.53 4.45
CA ASN A 72 10.46 -3.92 4.43
C ASN A 72 9.68 -4.81 5.41
N GLU A 73 9.44 -4.32 6.64
CA GLU A 73 8.63 -5.03 7.63
C GLU A 73 7.18 -5.21 7.16
N LEU A 74 6.60 -4.17 6.56
CA LEU A 74 5.27 -4.23 5.96
C LEU A 74 5.20 -5.25 4.83
N MET A 75 6.20 -5.27 3.95
CA MET A 75 6.26 -6.23 2.85
C MET A 75 6.33 -7.67 3.36
N GLN A 76 7.09 -7.94 4.43
CA GLN A 76 7.14 -9.27 5.06
C GLN A 76 5.79 -9.66 5.68
N GLN A 77 5.08 -8.72 6.32
CA GLN A 77 3.76 -8.99 6.88
C GLN A 77 2.71 -9.24 5.80
N ILE A 78 2.74 -8.45 4.73
CA ILE A 78 1.83 -8.60 3.60
C ILE A 78 2.05 -9.95 2.93
N THR A 79 3.30 -10.31 2.62
CA THR A 79 3.63 -11.59 1.97
C THR A 79 3.34 -12.82 2.83
N SER A 80 3.38 -12.70 4.16
CA SER A 80 3.05 -13.81 5.08
C SER A 80 1.56 -13.95 5.40
N LYS A 81 0.77 -12.87 5.32
CA LYS A 81 -0.65 -12.87 5.76
C LYS A 81 -1.66 -12.70 4.64
N VAL A 82 -1.26 -12.13 3.51
CA VAL A 82 -2.14 -11.96 2.34
C VAL A 82 -1.88 -13.12 1.38
N ASN A 83 -2.91 -13.93 1.12
CA ASN A 83 -2.80 -15.00 0.16
C ASN A 83 -2.77 -14.43 -1.28
N MET A 84 -1.55 -14.23 -1.80
CA MET A 84 -1.32 -13.78 -3.18
C MET A 84 -1.42 -14.90 -4.22
N GLY A 85 -1.72 -16.14 -3.81
CA GLY A 85 -1.63 -17.34 -4.64
C GLY A 85 -2.48 -17.30 -5.91
N MET A 86 -3.61 -16.57 -5.91
CA MET A 86 -4.42 -16.37 -7.12
C MET A 86 -3.90 -15.29 -8.06
N LEU A 87 -2.99 -14.43 -7.61
CA LEU A 87 -2.52 -13.26 -8.34
C LEU A 87 -1.09 -13.42 -8.87
N GLY A 88 -0.31 -14.36 -8.35
CA GLY A 88 1.06 -14.59 -8.80
C GLY A 88 1.92 -13.31 -8.79
N SER A 89 2.53 -12.97 -9.93
CA SER A 89 3.37 -11.78 -10.12
C SER A 89 2.62 -10.45 -9.95
N VAL A 90 1.32 -10.45 -10.24
CA VAL A 90 0.45 -9.27 -10.14
C VAL A 90 0.27 -8.87 -8.69
N GLY A 91 -0.07 -9.84 -7.84
CA GLY A 91 -0.27 -9.61 -6.40
C GLY A 91 0.99 -9.06 -5.74
N LYS A 92 2.14 -9.57 -6.16
CA LYS A 92 3.44 -9.06 -5.73
C LYS A 92 3.68 -7.62 -6.19
N SER A 93 3.34 -7.28 -7.43
CA SER A 93 3.49 -5.93 -7.99
C SER A 93 2.58 -4.91 -7.30
N ILE A 94 1.35 -5.30 -6.99
CA ILE A 94 0.39 -4.51 -6.19
C ILE A 94 0.96 -4.28 -4.79
N ALA A 95 1.41 -5.35 -4.11
CA ALA A 95 1.96 -5.26 -2.77
C ALA A 95 3.21 -4.36 -2.71
N THR A 96 4.12 -4.50 -3.67
CA THR A 96 5.29 -3.63 -3.79
C THR A 96 4.88 -2.18 -4.01
N SER A 97 4.02 -1.90 -4.98
CA SER A 97 3.56 -0.54 -5.28
C SER A 97 2.82 0.10 -4.10
N PHE A 98 2.07 -0.71 -3.36
CA PHE A 98 1.41 -0.29 -2.13
C PHE A 98 2.44 0.11 -1.06
N VAL A 99 3.41 -0.76 -0.79
CA VAL A 99 4.47 -0.49 0.20
C VAL A 99 5.26 0.75 -0.18
N GLU A 100 5.66 0.90 -1.44
CA GLU A 100 6.34 2.10 -1.94
C GLU A 100 5.54 3.37 -1.70
N THR A 101 4.22 3.33 -1.93
CA THR A 101 3.34 4.48 -1.74
C THR A 101 3.26 4.87 -0.26
N ILE A 102 3.19 3.88 0.64
CA ILE A 102 3.22 4.12 2.08
C ILE A 102 4.57 4.66 2.52
N VAL A 103 5.68 4.09 2.05
CA VAL A 103 7.04 4.56 2.35
C VAL A 103 7.22 6.02 1.91
N ALA A 104 6.79 6.34 0.70
CA ALA A 104 6.82 7.71 0.18
C ALA A 104 5.96 8.66 1.03
N GLY A 105 4.80 8.20 1.52
CA GLY A 105 3.94 8.98 2.41
C GLY A 105 4.52 9.18 3.82
N LEU A 106 5.30 8.23 4.33
CA LEU A 106 5.94 8.32 5.65
C LEU A 106 7.15 9.26 5.66
N GLN A 107 7.78 9.49 4.51
CA GLN A 107 8.94 10.38 4.42
C GLN A 107 8.57 11.83 4.72
N LYS A 108 9.50 12.57 5.31
CA LYS A 108 9.32 14.00 5.60
C LYS A 108 9.00 14.79 4.33
N GLY A 109 7.85 15.48 4.31
CA GLY A 109 7.33 16.19 3.13
C GLY A 109 6.66 15.30 2.08
N GLY A 110 6.56 14.00 2.33
CA GLY A 110 5.88 13.02 1.49
C GLY A 110 4.38 13.23 1.38
N LYS A 111 3.77 12.77 0.29
CA LYS A 111 2.32 12.83 0.08
C LYS A 111 1.83 11.52 -0.55
N ILE A 112 0.69 11.04 -0.03
CA ILE A 112 -0.11 9.99 -0.67
C ILE A 112 -1.04 10.64 -1.67
#